data_AF-A0AB38VND2-F1
#
_entry.id   AF-A0AB38VND2-F1
#
_cell.length_a   1.000
_cell.length_b   1.000
_cell.length_c   1.000
_cell.angle_alpha   90.00
_cell.angle_beta   90.00
_cell.angle_gamma   90.00
#
_symmetry.space_group_name_H-M   'P 1'
#
loop_
_entity.id
_entity.type
_entity.pdbx_description
1 polymer ?
#
loop_
_entity_poly.entity_id
_entity_poly.type
_entity_poly.pdbx_seq_one_letter_code
_entity_poly.pdbx_strand_id
1 'polypeptide(L)' 'MENINEQIEKFISNFADEAIEKSETYSEAILYVDKHSSLTEFGQVVKKAIQEKIRDIALNSRIIK' A
#
# COMPACT_ATOMS: atom_id res chain seq x y z
N MET A 1 -6.38 -2.42 24.00
CA MET A 1 -6.27 -1.19 23.20
C MET A 1 -5.22 -1.47 22.15
N GLU A 2 -5.61 -1.49 20.89
CA GLU A 2 -4.66 -1.71 19.79
C GLU A 2 -3.73 -0.51 19.70
N ASN A 3 -2.42 -0.75 19.62
CA ASN A 3 -1.43 0.33 19.59
C ASN A 3 -1.62 1.15 18.31
N ILE A 4 -1.42 2.47 18.37
CA ILE A 4 -1.53 3.34 17.19
C ILE A 4 -0.61 2.89 16.06
N ASN A 5 0.55 2.30 16.38
CA ASN A 5 1.46 1.73 15.40
C ASN A 5 0.83 0.52 14.67
N GLU A 6 0.17 -0.38 15.41
CA GLU A 6 -0.51 -1.55 14.84
C GLU A 6 -1.66 -1.11 13.92
N GLN A 7 -2.39 -0.05 14.31
CA GLN A 7 -3.45 0.52 13.48
C GLN A 7 -2.91 1.09 12.16
N ILE A 8 -1.76 1.78 12.20
CA ILE A 8 -1.10 2.30 11.00
C ILE A 8 -0.63 1.15 10.10
N GLU A 9 0.00 0.12 10.64
CA GLU A 9 0.44 -1.04 9.86
C GLU A 9 -0.71 -1.80 9.21
N LYS A 10 -1.82 -1.97 9.93
CA LYS A 10 -3.06 -2.54 9.40
C LYS A 10 -3.65 -1.68 8.29
N PHE A 11 -3.69 -0.36 8.48
CA PHE A 11 -4.15 0.55 7.45
C PHE A 11 -3.33 0.43 6.17
N ILE A 12 -1.99 0.43 6.29
CA ILE A 12 -1.08 0.29 5.15
C ILE A 12 -1.33 -1.03 4.42
N SER A 13 -1.46 -2.13 5.16
CA SER A 13 -1.64 -3.46 4.57
C SER A 13 -2.99 -3.59 3.88
N ASN A 14 -4.09 -3.21 4.54
CA ASN A 14 -5.43 -3.28 3.97
C ASN A 14 -5.56 -2.42 2.71
N PHE A 15 -4.96 -1.22 2.71
CA PHE A 15 -5.03 -0.34 1.55
C PHE A 15 -4.17 -0.85 0.38
N ALA A 16 -3.02 -1.48 0.67
CA ALA A 16 -2.22 -2.14 -0.35
C ALA A 16 -2.97 -3.32 -0.99
N ASP A 17 -3.63 -4.15 -0.19
CA ASP A 17 -4.44 -5.27 -0.67
C ASP A 17 -5.62 -4.77 -1.52
N GLU A 18 -6.35 -3.74 -1.07
CA GLU A 18 -7.42 -3.11 -1.85
C GLU A 18 -6.89 -2.54 -3.19
N ALA A 19 -5.77 -1.82 -3.17
CA ALA A 19 -5.19 -1.26 -4.38
C ALA A 19 -4.82 -2.35 -5.41
N ILE A 20 -4.33 -3.50 -4.94
CA ILE A 20 -4.03 -4.67 -5.79
C ILE A 20 -5.32 -5.31 -6.31
N GLU A 21 -6.34 -5.53 -5.46
CA GLU A 21 -7.62 -6.11 -5.87
C GLU A 21 -8.37 -5.27 -6.89
N LYS A 22 -8.20 -3.93 -6.86
CA LYS A 22 -8.85 -2.98 -7.77
C LYS A 22 -8.07 -2.68 -9.05
N SER A 23 -6.93 -3.32 -9.26
CA SER A 23 -6.01 -3.00 -10.35
C SER A 23 -5.56 -4.25 -11.09
N GLU A 24 -5.41 -4.17 -12.41
CA GLU A 24 -4.89 -5.28 -13.21
C GLU A 24 -3.36 -5.26 -13.29
N THR A 25 -2.76 -4.08 -13.14
CA THR A 25 -1.30 -3.90 -13.23
C THR A 25 -0.72 -3.21 -11.99
N TYR A 26 0.58 -3.40 -11.78
CA TYR A 26 1.33 -2.68 -10.74
C TYR A 26 1.17 -1.15 -10.88
N SER A 27 1.26 -0.64 -12.11
CA SER A 27 1.13 0.80 -12.36
C SER A 27 -0.26 1.33 -12.00
N GLU A 28 -1.31 0.56 -12.28
CA GLU A 28 -2.68 0.92 -11.89
C GLU A 28 -2.86 0.94 -10.37
N ALA A 29 -2.26 -0.02 -9.65
CA ALA A 29 -2.31 -0.05 -8.18
C ALA A 29 -1.62 1.18 -7.57
N ILE A 30 -0.48 1.61 -8.12
CA ILE A 30 0.20 2.83 -7.69
C ILE A 30 -0.67 4.07 -7.95
N LEU A 31 -1.29 4.17 -9.14
CA LEU A 31 -2.20 5.27 -9.47
C LEU A 31 -3.46 5.28 -8.59
N TYR A 32 -3.95 4.10 -8.20
CA TYR A 32 -5.05 3.99 -7.25
C TYR A 32 -4.69 4.61 -5.90
N VAL A 33 -3.50 4.31 -5.37
CA VAL A 33 -2.99 4.92 -4.13
C VAL A 33 -2.83 6.43 -4.28
N ASP A 34 -2.27 6.89 -5.40
CA ASP A 34 -2.05 8.31 -5.67
C ASP A 34 -3.36 9.13 -5.59
N LYS A 35 -4.46 8.59 -6.14
CA LYS A 35 -5.78 9.25 -6.15
C LYS A 35 -6.41 9.41 -4.77
N HIS A 36 -6.00 8.58 -3.80
CA HIS A 36 -6.57 8.55 -2.46
C HIS A 36 -5.60 9.07 -1.38
N SER A 37 -4.45 9.61 -1.80
CA SER A 37 -3.41 10.07 -0.88
C SER A 37 -3.63 11.52 -0.43
N SER A 38 -3.35 11.78 0.85
CA SER A 38 -3.29 13.15 1.40
C SER A 38 -2.00 13.86 1.00
N LEU A 39 -2.05 15.19 0.84
CA LEU A 39 -0.89 16.03 0.54
C LEU A 39 -0.08 16.43 1.80
N THR A 40 -0.51 16.03 2.99
CA THR A 40 0.26 16.29 4.22
C THR A 40 1.54 15.46 4.24
N GLU A 41 2.55 15.92 4.98
CA GLU A 41 3.82 15.19 5.13
C GLU A 41 3.61 13.75 5.63
N PHE A 42 2.81 13.58 6.69
CA PHE A 42 2.44 12.25 7.18
C PHE A 42 1.69 11.44 6.12
N GLY A 43 0.78 12.06 5.38
CA GLY A 43 0.06 11.41 4.27
C GLY A 43 1.00 10.91 3.16
N GLN A 44 2.05 11.68 2.83
CA GLN A 44 3.06 11.28 1.86
C GLN A 44 3.94 10.14 2.37
N VAL A 45 4.26 10.09 3.67
CA VAL A 45 4.98 8.97 4.29
C VAL A 45 4.15 7.70 4.23
N VAL A 46 2.88 7.76 4.63
CA VAL A 46 1.95 6.61 4.58
C VAL A 46 1.76 6.12 3.14
N LYS A 47 1.57 7.05 2.20
CA LYS A 47 1.51 6.75 0.76
C LYS A 47 2.72 5.94 0.29
N LYS A 48 3.94 6.39 0.61
CA LYS A 48 5.17 5.68 0.23
C LYS A 48 5.22 4.27 0.81
N ALA A 49 4.84 4.11 2.09
CA ALA A 49 4.81 2.80 2.73
C ALA A 49 3.81 1.84 2.05
N ILE A 50 2.64 2.33 1.62
CA ILE A 50 1.68 1.53 0.84
C ILE A 50 2.28 1.14 -0.51
N GLN A 51 2.91 2.07 -1.23
CA GLN A 51 3.53 1.80 -2.54
C GLN A 51 4.68 0.78 -2.43
N GLU A 52 5.48 0.84 -1.36
CA GLU A 52 6.50 -0.16 -1.05
C GLU A 52 5.90 -1.53 -0.75
N LYS A 53 4.83 -1.60 0.05
CA LYS A 53 4.10 -2.85 0.31
C LYS A 53 3.56 -3.48 -0.97
N ILE A 54 2.94 -2.69 -1.85
CA ILE A 54 2.45 -3.15 -3.16
C ILE A 54 3.61 -3.70 -4.00
N ARG A 55 4.75 -3.00 -4.01
CA ARG A 55 5.96 -3.44 -4.72
C ARG A 55 6.44 -4.79 -4.17
N ASP A 56 6.51 -4.93 -2.85
CA ASP A 56 6.95 -6.17 -2.21
C ASP A 56 5.99 -7.33 -2.53
N ILE A 57 4.68 -7.11 -2.47
CA ILE A 57 3.69 -8.14 -2.85
C ILE A 57 3.84 -8.53 -4.32
N ALA A 58 3.94 -7.55 -5.21
CA ALA A 58 4.07 -7.77 -6.65
C ALA A 58 5.36 -8.53 -7.00
N LEU A 59 6.48 -8.19 -6.37
CA LEU A 59 7.78 -8.83 -6.62
C LEU A 59 7.91 -10.20 -5.94
N ASN A 60 7.38 -10.35 -4.72
CA ASN A 60 7.44 -11.62 -3.98
C ASN A 60 6.38 -12.63 -4.43
N SER A 61 5.36 -12.22 -5.19
CA SER A 61 4.39 -13.14 -5.83
C SER A 61 5.03 -14.19 -6.74
N ARG A 62 6.31 -14.02 -7.11
CA ARG A 62 7.09 -14.94 -7.95
C ARG A 62 8.23 -15.68 -7.23
N ILE A 63 8.40 -15.56 -5.90
CA ILE A 63 9.41 -16.39 -5.21
C ILE A 63 8.84 -17.80 -4.97
N ILE A 64 8.70 -18.55 -6.06
CA ILE A 64 8.71 -20.01 -6.04
C ILE A 64 10.15 -20.38 -6.37
N LYS A 65 10.87 -20.92 -5.40
CA LYS A 65 12.16 -21.58 -5.62
C LYS A 65 11.95 -23.07 -5.60
#